data_AF-A0A538QSP4-F1
#
_entry.id   AF-A0A538QSP4-F1
#
_cell.length_a   1.000
_cell.length_b   1.000
_cell.length_c   1.000
_cell.angle_alpha   90.00
_cell.angle_beta   90.00
_cell.angle_gamma   90.00
#
_symmetry.space_group_name_H-M   'P 1'
#
loop_
_entity.id
_entity.type
_entity.pdbx_description
1 polymer ?
#
loop_
_entity_poly.entity_id
_entity_poly.type
_entity_poly.pdbx_seq_one_letter_code
_entity_poly.pdbx_strand_id
1 'polypeptide(L)' 'MRHGYLAALVAVVLALTAAETTPPFYALLPSDYAGPLIRVCHTEYGICLIPFTIQPGAPCECVTAGGTWVPGVTVH' A
#
# COMPACT_ATOMS: atom_id res chain seq x y z
N MET A 1 15.36 -22.38 30.42
CA MET A 1 15.54 -20.98 29.94
C MET A 1 16.15 -20.85 28.54
N ARG A 2 16.78 -21.88 27.94
CA ARG A 2 17.42 -21.79 26.60
C ARG A 2 16.48 -21.93 25.39
N HIS A 3 15.25 -22.42 25.56
CA HIS A 3 14.31 -22.68 24.45
C HIS A 3 13.40 -21.48 24.14
N GLY A 4 13.12 -20.63 25.15
CA GLY A 4 12.34 -19.40 24.93
C GLY A 4 13.08 -18.36 24.10
N TYR A 5 14.41 -18.34 24.18
CA TYR A 5 15.25 -17.40 23.43
C TYR A 5 15.27 -17.73 21.93
N LEU A 6 15.28 -19.02 21.58
CA LEU A 6 15.22 -19.48 20.19
C LEU A 6 13.85 -19.19 19.56
N ALA A 7 12.76 -19.39 20.29
CA ALA A 7 11.42 -19.05 19.81
C ALA A 7 11.24 -17.54 19.57
N ALA A 8 11.78 -16.70 20.46
CA ALA A 8 11.74 -15.26 20.31
C ALA A 8 12.55 -14.76 19.09
N LEU A 9 13.71 -15.37 18.82
CA LEU A 9 14.52 -15.03 17.65
C LEU A 9 13.83 -15.38 16.32
N VAL A 10 13.13 -16.52 16.24
CA VAL A 10 12.42 -16.92 15.02
C VAL A 10 11.27 -15.96 14.68
N ALA A 11 10.54 -15.46 15.68
CA ALA A 11 9.47 -14.48 15.46
C ALA A 11 9.98 -13.13 14.92
N VAL A 12 11.17 -12.69 15.35
CA VAL A 12 11.80 -11.46 14.86
C VAL A 12 12.27 -11.61 13.42
N VAL A 13 12.80 -12.77 13.02
CA VAL A 13 13.33 -12.99 11.66
C VAL A 13 12.21 -13.04 10.61
N LEU A 14 11.02 -13.57 10.92
CA LEU A 14 9.90 -13.58 9.96
C LEU A 14 9.37 -12.19 9.60
N ALA A 15 9.60 -11.18 10.45
CA ALA A 15 9.14 -9.81 10.17
C ALA A 15 10.03 -9.07 9.16
N LEU A 16 11.27 -9.53 8.91
CA LEU A 16 12.24 -8.81 8.09
C LEU A 16 12.21 -9.16 6.59
N THR A 17 11.43 -10.14 6.15
CA THR A 17 11.39 -10.58 4.74
C THR A 17 10.15 -10.10 3.99
N ALA A 18 9.62 -8.92 4.31
CA ALA A 18 8.67 -8.24 3.43
C ALA A 18 9.48 -7.67 2.24
N ALA A 19 9.66 -8.48 1.20
CA ALA A 19 10.18 -7.98 -0.06
C ALA A 19 9.30 -6.80 -0.50
N GLU A 20 9.92 -5.63 -0.66
CA GLU A 20 9.28 -4.37 -1.02
C GLU A 20 8.81 -4.43 -2.48
N THR A 21 7.75 -5.17 -2.76
CA THR A 21 7.14 -5.14 -4.09
C THR A 21 6.31 -3.87 -4.21
N THR A 22 6.77 -2.93 -5.03
CA THR A 22 5.98 -1.75 -5.39
C THR A 22 4.63 -2.23 -5.93
N PRO A 23 3.50 -1.75 -5.37
CA PRO A 23 2.20 -2.19 -5.83
C PRO A 23 1.96 -1.75 -7.27
N PRO A 24 1.18 -2.52 -8.04
CA PRO A 24 0.83 -2.14 -9.40
C PRO A 24 0.09 -0.80 -9.41
N PHE A 25 0.32 -0.01 -10.46
CA PHE A 25 -0.40 1.25 -10.62
C PHE A 25 -1.91 1.03 -10.63
N TYR A 26 -2.61 1.97 -10.04
CA TYR A 26 -4.06 2.02 -9.88
C TYR A 26 -4.67 0.92 -9.01
N ALA A 27 -3.96 -0.14 -8.62
CA ALA A 27 -4.55 -1.18 -7.79
C ALA A 27 -4.99 -0.61 -6.43
N LEU A 28 -6.27 -0.81 -6.09
CA LEU A 28 -6.84 -0.37 -4.82
C LEU A 28 -6.25 -1.21 -3.67
N LEU A 29 -5.58 -0.52 -2.76
CA LEU A 29 -4.97 -1.06 -1.55
C LEU A 29 -5.77 -0.59 -0.32
N PRO A 30 -5.66 -1.29 0.82
CA PRO A 30 -6.16 -0.78 2.09
C PRO A 30 -5.57 0.60 2.42
N SER A 31 -6.36 1.46 3.08
CA SER A 31 -5.90 2.80 3.48
C SER A 31 -4.69 2.77 4.41
N ASP A 32 -4.49 1.69 5.16
CA ASP A 32 -3.38 1.45 6.09
C ASP A 32 -2.17 0.76 5.44
N TYR A 33 -2.09 0.70 4.10
CA TYR A 33 -0.96 0.09 3.40
C TYR A 33 0.38 0.69 3.87
N ALA A 34 1.21 -0.16 4.48
CA ALA A 34 2.43 0.26 5.18
C ALA A 34 3.63 0.55 4.26
N GLY A 35 3.53 0.26 2.96
CA GLY A 35 4.63 0.45 2.01
C GLY A 35 4.72 1.90 1.49
N PRO A 36 5.91 2.34 1.05
CA PRO A 36 6.10 3.69 0.54
C PRO A 36 5.36 3.89 -0.79
N LEU A 37 4.57 4.95 -0.89
CA LEU A 37 3.90 5.39 -2.12
C LEU A 37 4.26 6.84 -2.40
N ILE A 38 4.77 7.13 -3.60
CA ILE A 38 5.30 8.46 -3.96
C ILE A 38 4.20 9.35 -4.55
N ARG A 39 3.15 8.77 -5.13
CA ARG A 39 2.06 9.47 -5.82
C ARG A 39 0.76 8.75 -5.52
N VAL A 40 -0.05 9.31 -4.62
CA VAL A 40 -1.17 8.59 -3.99
C VAL A 40 -2.50 9.19 -4.42
N CYS A 41 -3.36 8.33 -4.94
CA CYS A 41 -4.78 8.59 -5.05
C CYS A 41 -5.49 8.03 -3.81
N HIS A 42 -6.24 8.87 -3.10
CA HIS A 42 -7.02 8.49 -1.93
C HIS A 42 -8.50 8.43 -2.30
N THR A 43 -9.15 7.31 -2.00
CA THR A 43 -10.57 7.06 -2.27
C THR A 43 -11.31 6.87 -0.95
N GLU A 44 -12.63 6.67 -0.98
CA GLU A 44 -13.40 6.26 0.20
C GLU A 44 -13.01 4.83 0.68
N TYR A 45 -12.52 3.99 -0.23
CA TYR A 45 -12.32 2.55 0.00
C TYR A 45 -10.86 2.16 0.26
N GLY A 46 -9.92 3.09 0.13
CA GLY A 46 -8.51 2.76 0.09
C GLY A 46 -7.64 3.77 -0.65
N ILE A 47 -6.42 3.36 -0.96
CA ILE A 47 -5.43 4.16 -1.69
C ILE A 47 -4.85 3.39 -2.87
N CYS A 48 -4.29 4.09 -3.86
CA CYS A 48 -3.50 3.46 -4.91
C CYS A 48 -2.34 4.33 -5.39
N LEU A 49 -1.34 3.69 -6.01
CA LEU A 49 -0.22 4.35 -6.66
C LEU A 49 -0.62 4.82 -8.07
N ILE A 50 -0.33 6.07 -8.41
CA ILE A 50 -0.55 6.60 -9.78
C ILE A 50 0.79 6.85 -10.50
N PRO A 51 0.86 6.70 -11.84
CA PRO A 51 2.10 6.82 -12.60
C PRO A 51 2.44 8.25 -13.03
N PHE A 52 1.57 9.22 -12.77
CA PHE A 52 1.74 10.62 -13.16
C PHE A 52 1.79 11.54 -11.94
N THR A 53 2.57 12.61 -12.06
CA THR A 53 2.59 13.70 -11.08
C THR A 53 1.45 14.66 -11.40
N ILE A 54 0.60 14.94 -10.42
CA ILE A 54 -0.53 15.85 -10.55
C ILE A 54 -0.69 16.61 -9.24
N GLN A 55 -1.21 17.83 -9.30
CA GLN A 55 -1.41 18.64 -8.11
C GLN A 55 -2.35 17.94 -7.12
N PRO A 56 -2.09 17.98 -5.81
CA PRO A 56 -3.03 17.51 -4.80
C PRO A 56 -4.42 18.15 -4.95
N GLY A 57 -5.45 17.36 -4.69
CA GLY A 57 -6.86 17.74 -4.84
C GLY A 57 -7.43 17.52 -6.25
N ALA A 58 -6.61 17.07 -7.20
CA ALA A 58 -7.10 16.70 -8.53
C ALA A 58 -7.85 15.34 -8.48
N PRO A 59 -8.87 15.16 -9.33
CA PRO A 59 -9.58 13.88 -9.41
C PRO A 59 -8.65 12.79 -9.94
N CYS A 60 -8.76 11.59 -9.36
CA CYS A 60 -8.06 10.38 -9.76
C CYS A 60 -8.95 9.15 -9.56
N GLU A 61 -8.50 7.98 -10.00
CA GLU A 61 -9.26 6.74 -9.86
C GLU A 61 -8.34 5.55 -9.52
N CYS A 62 -8.89 4.59 -8.77
CA CYS A 62 -8.24 3.31 -8.45
C CYS A 62 -9.09 2.14 -8.96
N VAL A 63 -8.47 1.00 -9.23
CA VAL A 63 -9.09 -0.23 -9.72
C VAL A 63 -9.21 -1.22 -8.57
N THR A 64 -10.44 -1.58 -8.22
CA THR A 64 -10.73 -2.67 -7.28
C THR A 64 -10.24 -4.02 -7.82
N ALA A 65 -10.12 -5.05 -6.97
CA ALA A 65 -9.77 -6.40 -7.42
C ALA A 65 -10.76 -7.00 -8.44
N GLY A 66 -12.01 -6.51 -8.47
CA GLY A 66 -13.02 -6.89 -9.46
C GLY A 66 -12.94 -6.11 -10.78
N GLY A 67 -11.99 -5.19 -10.93
CA GLY A 67 -11.81 -4.37 -12.13
C GLY A 67 -12.66 -3.09 -12.18
N THR A 68 -13.47 -2.82 -11.15
CA THR A 68 -14.26 -1.58 -11.06
C THR A 68 -13.36 -0.39 -10.70
N TRP A 69 -13.49 0.71 -11.43
CA TRP A 69 -12.84 1.98 -11.12
C TRP A 69 -13.62 2.74 -10.05
N VAL A 70 -12.92 3.22 -9.03
CA VAL A 70 -13.49 4.01 -7.93
C VAL A 70 -12.84 5.38 -7.88
N PRO A 71 -13.63 6.46 -7.70
CA PRO A 71 -13.11 7.81 -7.71
C PRO A 71 -12.35 8.14 -6.43
N GLY A 72 -11.39 9.06 -6.55
CA GLY A 72 -10.62 9.58 -5.44
C GLY A 72 -10.02 10.95 -5.75
N VAL A 73 -9.15 11.39 -4.86
CA VAL A 73 -8.39 12.64 -4.97
C VAL A 73 -6.91 12.40 -4.71
N THR A 74 -6.06 13.12 -5.42
CA THR A 74 -4.61 13.06 -5.20
C THR A 74 -4.24 13.80 -3.92
N VAL A 75 -3.31 13.26 -3.14
CA VAL A 75 -2.93 13.83 -1.82
C VAL A 75 -1.44 14.21 -1.71
N HIS A 76 -0.61 13.80 -2.67
CA HIS A 76 0.83 14.05 -2.72
C HIS A 76 1.27 14.45 -4.13
#